data_AF-A0A9X4KH23-F1
#
_entry.id   AF-A0A9X4KH23-F1
#
_cell.length_a   1.000
_cell.length_b   1.000
_cell.length_c   1.000
_cell.angle_alpha   90.00
_cell.angle_beta   90.00
_cell.angle_gamma   90.00
#
_symmetry.space_group_name_H-M   'P 1'
#
loop_
_entity.id
_entity.type
_entity.pdbx_description
1 polymer ?
#
loop_
_entity_poly.entity_id
_entity_poly.type
_entity_poly.pdbx_seq_one_letter_code
_entity_poly.pdbx_strand_id
1 'polypeptide(L)'
;MRIDERNLIGAMRDYVPLTDRGAQQAEELIDSYPYLAHCDLILSSPYTRSLQTAAIMNRKLGLPLHVEFDLHEWTPDNWQAPAIEEIIELMKDYKKHNGIYPAGES
;
A
#
# COMPACT_ATOMS: atom_id res chain seq x y z
N MET A 1 -14.04 4.20 -5.98
CA MET A 1 -13.71 5.64 -5.86
C MET A 1 -12.29 5.86 -6.37
N ARG A 2 -12.06 6.80 -7.30
CA ARG A 2 -10.70 7.08 -7.83
C ARG A 2 -10.10 8.28 -7.11
N ILE A 3 -8.81 8.18 -6.74
CA ILE A 3 -8.08 9.22 -5.99
C ILE A 3 -8.00 10.53 -6.80
N ASP A 4 -7.84 10.38 -8.12
CA ASP A 4 -7.66 11.47 -9.08
C ASP A 4 -8.91 12.37 -9.19
N GLU A 5 -10.10 11.86 -8.87
CA GLU A 5 -11.36 12.61 -8.96
C GLU A 5 -11.58 13.55 -7.76
N ARG A 6 -10.81 13.39 -6.68
CA ARG A 6 -11.02 14.07 -5.39
C ARG A 6 -9.89 15.05 -5.03
N ASN A 7 -8.87 15.20 -5.90
CA ASN A 7 -7.69 16.03 -5.65
C ASN A 7 -7.10 15.80 -4.25
N LEU A 8 -7.08 14.55 -3.78
CA LEU A 8 -6.57 14.23 -2.45
C LEU A 8 -5.06 14.46 -2.42
N ILE A 9 -4.58 15.06 -1.34
CA ILE A 9 -3.17 15.43 -1.12
C ILE A 9 -2.68 14.74 0.14
N GLY A 10 -1.42 14.33 0.15
CA GLY A 10 -0.76 13.83 1.35
C GLY A 10 -1.28 12.47 1.79
N ALA A 11 -1.21 12.26 3.10
CA ALA A 11 -1.72 11.09 3.80
C ALA A 11 -3.22 10.81 3.56
N MET A 12 -4.01 11.78 3.05
CA MET A 12 -5.41 11.50 2.68
C MET A 12 -5.53 10.47 1.56
N ARG A 13 -4.51 10.33 0.71
CA ARG A 13 -4.47 9.28 -0.33
C ARG A 13 -4.37 7.88 0.29
N ASP A 14 -3.69 7.74 1.42
CA ASP A 14 -3.50 6.46 2.08
C ASP A 14 -4.75 5.95 2.80
N TYR A 15 -5.68 6.85 3.10
CA TYR A 15 -6.98 6.51 3.69
C TYR A 15 -8.04 6.06 2.67
N VAL A 16 -7.73 6.11 1.37
CA VAL A 16 -8.68 5.72 0.33
C VAL A 16 -8.88 4.20 0.36
N PRO A 17 -10.12 3.70 0.33
CA PRO A 17 -10.40 2.27 0.29
C PRO A 17 -10.02 1.65 -1.05
N LEU A 18 -10.05 0.32 -1.10
CA LEU A 18 -10.01 -0.42 -2.35
C LEU A 18 -11.13 0.02 -3.30
N THR A 19 -10.84 -0.10 -4.59
CA THR A 19 -11.89 -0.09 -5.61
C THR A 19 -12.70 -1.39 -5.55
N ASP A 20 -13.87 -1.44 -6.17
CA ASP A 20 -14.68 -2.67 -6.23
C ASP A 20 -13.89 -3.82 -6.87
N ARG A 21 -13.11 -3.53 -7.92
CA ARG A 21 -12.19 -4.48 -8.53
C ARG A 21 -11.11 -4.95 -7.54
N GLY A 22 -10.52 -4.04 -6.77
CA GLY A 22 -9.51 -4.38 -5.77
C GLY A 22 -10.08 -5.27 -4.65
N ALA A 23 -11.31 -5.00 -4.22
CA ALA A 23 -12.01 -5.85 -3.27
C ALA A 23 -12.29 -7.24 -3.84
N GLN A 24 -12.75 -7.33 -5.10
CA GLN A 24 -12.94 -8.60 -5.79
C GLN A 24 -11.64 -9.42 -5.89
N GLN A 25 -10.53 -8.76 -6.26
CA GLN A 25 -9.22 -9.41 -6.31
C GLN A 25 -8.81 -10.01 -4.95
N ALA A 26 -9.10 -9.32 -3.84
CA ALA A 26 -8.82 -9.82 -2.50
C ALA A 26 -9.68 -11.05 -2.13
N GLU A 27 -10.95 -11.09 -2.55
CA GLU A 27 -11.85 -12.25 -2.33
C GLU A 27 -11.40 -13.49 -3.12
N GLU A 28 -10.95 -13.29 -4.37
CA GLU A 28 -10.50 -14.35 -5.29
C GLU A 28 -9.13 -14.93 -4.91
N LEU A 29 -8.33 -14.18 -4.16
CA LEU A 29 -6.95 -14.53 -3.83
C LEU A 29 -6.88 -15.84 -3.03
N ILE A 30 -7.81 -16.04 -2.09
CA ILE A 30 -7.82 -17.26 -1.26
C ILE A 30 -8.18 -18.50 -2.07
N ASP A 31 -9.10 -18.36 -3.01
CA ASP A 31 -9.52 -19.48 -3.86
C ASP A 31 -8.42 -19.82 -4.89
N SER A 32 -7.61 -18.83 -5.28
CA SER A 32 -6.49 -18.99 -6.22
C SER A 32 -5.23 -19.57 -5.58
N TYR A 33 -5.05 -19.40 -4.27
CA TYR A 33 -3.82 -19.76 -3.56
C TYR A 33 -4.12 -20.59 -2.30
N PRO A 34 -4.38 -21.91 -2.45
CA PRO A 34 -4.76 -22.78 -1.34
C PRO A 34 -3.73 -22.84 -0.19
N TYR A 35 -2.44 -22.60 -0.48
CA TYR A 35 -1.39 -22.61 0.53
C TYR A 35 -1.55 -21.53 1.60
N LEU A 36 -2.34 -20.48 1.34
CA LEU A 36 -2.61 -19.41 2.32
C LEU A 36 -3.41 -19.92 3.54
N ALA A 37 -4.14 -21.03 3.40
CA ALA A 37 -4.81 -21.69 4.51
C ALA A 37 -3.83 -22.31 5.54
N HIS A 38 -2.53 -22.39 5.20
CA HIS A 38 -1.48 -22.90 6.09
C HIS A 38 -0.67 -21.78 6.76
N CYS A 39 -1.00 -20.52 6.52
CA CYS A 39 -0.36 -19.40 7.22
C CYS A 39 -0.85 -19.32 8.66
N ASP A 40 0.01 -18.83 9.55
CA ASP A 40 -0.31 -18.66 10.97
C ASP A 40 -0.75 -17.23 11.33
N LEU A 41 -0.45 -16.26 10.46
CA LEU A 41 -0.60 -14.83 10.74
C LEU A 41 -0.84 -14.03 9.45
N ILE A 42 -1.67 -12.99 9.54
CA ILE A 42 -1.73 -11.91 8.55
C ILE A 42 -1.07 -10.67 9.16
N LEU A 43 -0.05 -10.14 8.48
CA LEU A 43 0.61 -8.88 8.83
C LEU A 43 0.28 -7.85 7.75
N SER A 44 -0.25 -6.69 8.16
CA SER A 44 -0.71 -5.65 7.24
C SER A 44 -0.07 -4.31 7.58
N SER A 45 0.10 -3.45 6.57
CA SER A 45 0.51 -2.06 6.78
C SER A 45 -0.65 -1.24 7.35
N PRO A 46 -0.40 -0.05 7.95
CA PRO A 46 -1.47 0.75 8.56
C PRO A 46 -2.42 1.42 7.54
N TYR A 47 -2.16 1.29 6.23
CA TYR A 47 -2.95 1.96 5.20
C TYR A 47 -4.25 1.23 4.88
N THR A 48 -5.32 2.00 4.62
CA THR A 48 -6.69 1.47 4.43
C THR A 48 -6.74 0.38 3.36
N ARG A 49 -6.03 0.55 2.24
CA ARG A 49 -5.97 -0.45 1.17
C ARG A 49 -5.40 -1.80 1.61
N SER A 50 -4.37 -1.79 2.47
CA SER A 50 -3.74 -3.02 2.97
C SER A 50 -4.64 -3.66 4.03
N LEU A 51 -5.12 -2.86 4.98
CA LEU A 51 -6.03 -3.32 6.03
C LEU A 51 -7.33 -3.88 5.47
N GLN A 52 -7.91 -3.25 4.45
CA GLN A 52 -9.12 -3.75 3.81
C GLN A 52 -8.89 -5.06 3.08
N THR A 53 -7.76 -5.20 2.37
CA THR A 53 -7.35 -6.47 1.74
C THR A 53 -7.22 -7.57 2.80
N ALA A 54 -6.48 -7.29 3.87
CA ALA A 54 -6.26 -8.21 4.98
C ALA A 54 -7.58 -8.61 5.65
N ALA A 55 -8.47 -7.65 5.92
CA ALA A 55 -9.77 -7.89 6.53
C ALA A 55 -10.70 -8.73 5.63
N ILE A 56 -10.69 -8.49 4.31
CA ILE A 56 -11.43 -9.31 3.34
C ILE A 56 -10.92 -10.75 3.40
N MET A 57 -9.60 -10.94 3.29
CA MET A 57 -9.02 -12.27 3.31
C MET A 57 -9.29 -13.00 4.63
N ASN A 58 -9.22 -12.28 5.75
CA ASN A 58 -9.38 -12.87 7.07
C ASN A 58 -10.79 -13.41 7.33
N ARG A 59 -11.80 -13.03 6.53
CA ARG A 59 -13.15 -13.61 6.62
C ARG A 59 -13.17 -15.12 6.38
N LYS A 60 -12.31 -15.62 5.50
CA LYS A 60 -12.18 -17.07 5.22
C LYS A 60 -11.04 -17.70 6.02
N LEU A 61 -9.92 -17.00 6.21
CA LEU A 61 -8.73 -17.56 6.85
C LEU A 61 -8.85 -17.65 8.38
N GLY A 62 -9.52 -16.70 9.03
CA GLY A 62 -9.72 -16.71 10.49
C GLY A 62 -8.43 -16.64 11.31
N LEU A 63 -7.38 -16.02 10.76
CA LEU A 63 -6.06 -15.90 11.36
C LEU A 63 -5.96 -14.65 12.26
N PRO A 64 -5.00 -14.62 13.21
CA PRO A 64 -4.56 -13.38 13.82
C PRO A 64 -4.21 -12.35 12.75
N LEU A 65 -4.64 -11.10 12.96
CA LEU A 65 -4.32 -9.96 12.09
C LEU A 65 -3.59 -8.91 12.93
N HIS A 66 -2.35 -8.61 12.53
CA HIS A 66 -1.53 -7.57 13.13
C HIS A 66 -1.24 -6.45 12.14
N VAL A 67 -1.13 -5.23 12.67
CA VAL A 67 -0.77 -4.04 11.91
C VAL A 67 0.67 -3.69 12.26
N GLU A 68 1.55 -3.67 11.24
CA GLU A 68 2.95 -3.30 11.38
C GLU A 68 3.18 -1.95 10.70
N PHE A 69 3.63 -0.96 11.47
CA PHE A 69 3.81 0.40 10.99
C PHE A 69 4.90 0.44 9.92
N ASP A 70 6.00 -0.28 10.13
CA ASP A 70 7.17 -0.27 9.25
C ASP A 70 6.92 -0.93 7.88
N LEU A 71 5.75 -1.55 7.66
CA LEU A 71 5.29 -2.02 6.34
C LEU A 71 4.61 -0.93 5.50
N HIS A 72 4.71 0.34 5.91
CA HIS A 72 4.18 1.45 5.13
C HIS A 72 4.88 1.58 3.76
N GLU A 73 4.15 2.11 2.78
CA GLU A 73 4.74 2.44 1.47
C GLU A 73 5.78 3.56 1.62
N TRP A 74 6.73 3.63 0.69
CA TRP A 74 7.71 4.71 0.64
C TRP A 74 7.04 6.10 0.67
N THR A 75 7.57 6.98 1.53
CA THR A 75 7.13 8.36 1.70
C THR A 75 8.29 9.32 1.45
N PRO A 76 8.07 10.47 0.80
CA PRO A 76 9.10 11.49 0.65
C PRO A 76 9.56 12.04 2.01
N ASP A 77 10.83 12.47 2.08
CA ASP A 77 11.51 12.88 3.31
C ASP A 77 10.81 14.01 4.09
N ASN A 78 10.10 14.88 3.39
CA ASN A 78 9.38 16.01 3.99
C ASN A 78 7.93 15.68 4.40
N TRP A 79 7.47 14.43 4.25
CA TRP A 79 6.09 14.00 4.48
C TRP A 79 5.03 14.79 3.70
N GLN A 80 5.44 15.57 2.70
CA GLN A 80 4.54 16.26 1.80
C GLN A 80 4.32 15.37 0.59
N ALA A 81 3.05 15.17 0.19
CA ALA A 81 2.80 14.47 -1.06
C ALA A 81 3.03 15.42 -2.23
N PRO A 82 3.96 15.08 -3.14
CA PRO A 82 4.12 15.78 -4.38
C PRO A 82 2.89 15.59 -5.27
N ALA A 83 2.75 16.46 -6.28
CA ALA A 83 1.85 16.19 -7.39
C ALA A 83 2.21 14.83 -8.02
N ILE A 84 1.28 14.17 -8.72
CA ILE A 84 1.55 12.83 -9.27
C ILE A 84 2.75 12.86 -10.23
N GLU A 85 2.90 13.96 -10.96
CA GLU A 85 4.03 14.22 -11.85
C GLU A 85 5.36 14.26 -11.10
N GLU A 86 5.39 14.92 -9.94
CA GLU A 86 6.58 15.05 -9.12
C GLU A 86 6.92 13.74 -8.38
N ILE A 87 5.90 12.96 -7.97
CA ILE A 87 6.10 11.58 -7.48
C ILE A 87 6.76 10.73 -8.57
N ILE A 88 6.32 10.85 -9.83
CA ILE A 88 6.90 10.10 -10.94
C ILE A 88 8.39 10.47 -11.14
N GLU A 89 8.74 11.75 -11.07
CA GLU A 89 10.15 12.17 -11.18
C GLU A 89 11.00 11.67 -9.99
N LEU A 90 10.50 11.79 -8.76
CA LEU A 90 11.18 11.24 -7.58
C LEU A 90 11.36 9.72 -7.69
N MET A 91 10.36 8.99 -8.18
CA MET A 91 10.46 7.54 -8.40
C MET A 91 11.50 7.19 -9.48
N LYS A 92 11.63 8.01 -10.54
CA LYS A 92 12.68 7.82 -11.56
C LYS A 92 14.06 8.03 -10.96
N ASP A 93 14.23 9.08 -10.16
CA ASP A 93 15.51 9.38 -9.51
C ASP A 93 15.90 8.29 -8.49
N TYR A 94 14.96 7.90 -7.63
CA TYR A 94 15.12 6.79 -6.70
C TYR A 94 15.58 5.51 -7.41
N LYS A 95 14.95 5.16 -8.54
CA LYS A 95 15.33 3.98 -9.34
C LYS A 95 16.71 4.13 -9.97
N LYS A 96 17.04 5.32 -10.48
CA LYS A 96 18.33 5.61 -11.11
C LYS A 96 19.49 5.44 -10.12
N HIS A 97 19.28 5.86 -8.87
CA HIS A 97 20.31 5.81 -7.84
C HIS A 97 20.17 4.60 -6.88
N ASN A 98 19.29 3.64 -7.21
CA ASN A 98 19.02 2.45 -6.40
C ASN A 98 18.72 2.78 -4.92
N GLY A 99 17.98 3.87 -4.70
CA GLY A 99 17.62 4.36 -3.37
C GLY A 99 18.76 4.99 -2.57
N ILE A 100 19.95 5.17 -3.15
CA ILE A 100 21.07 5.85 -2.51
C ILE A 100 21.11 7.28 -3.01
N TYR A 101 20.83 8.24 -2.14
CA TYR A 101 20.93 9.65 -2.51
C TYR A 101 22.38 10.00 -2.90
N PRO A 102 22.63 10.72 -4.02
CA PRO A 102 23.99 11.06 -4.47
C PRO A 102 24.78 11.85 -3.43
N ALA A 103 26.04 11.48 -3.21
CA ALA A 103 26.89 12.21 -2.28
C ALA A 103 27.19 13.63 -2.80
N GLY A 104 26.87 14.65 -1.99
CA GLY A 104 27.18 16.05 -2.28
C GLY A 104 26.05 16.85 -2.95
N GLU A 105 24.88 16.24 -3.12
CA GLU A 105 23.64 16.93 -3.49
C GLU A 105 22.78 17.10 -2.21
N SER A 106 21.91 18.10 -2.17
CA SER A 106 20.99 18.38 -1.03
C SER A 106 19.68 18.95 -1.52
#